data_AF-L9X2V5-F1
#
_entry.id   AF-L9X2V5-F1
#
_cell.length_a   1.000
_cell.length_b   1.000
_cell.length_c   1.000
_cell.angle_alpha   90.00
_cell.angle_beta   90.00
_cell.angle_gamma   90.00
#
_symmetry.space_group_name_H-M   'P 1'
#
loop_
_entity.id
_entity.type
_entity.pdbx_description
1 polymer ?
#
loop_
_entity_poly.entity_id
_entity_poly.type
_entity_poly.pdbx_seq_one_letter_code
_entity_poly.pdbx_strand_id
1 'polypeptide(L)'
;MHDETPARTYHLPSPVDLQTALGSLGIDHLIVEPMRLFVIFRSAVLDLRVRQGDLEAADVVALAVLDGPPRSMETGVALRKQLLEQLAPSTGTDWIDNAGR
;
A
#
# COMPACT_ATOMS: atom_id res chain seq x y z
N MET A 1 9.44 20.29 -3.68
CA MET A 1 8.57 20.08 -2.50
C MET A 1 7.78 18.81 -2.79
N HIS A 2 8.25 17.66 -2.29
CA HIS A 2 7.65 16.34 -2.53
C HIS A 2 6.19 16.32 -2.06
N ASP A 3 5.34 15.56 -2.74
CA ASP A 3 3.93 15.38 -2.38
C ASP A 3 3.83 14.26 -1.34
N GLU A 4 4.29 14.54 -0.12
CA GLU A 4 4.12 13.62 1.01
C GLU A 4 2.63 13.60 1.37
N THR A 5 1.98 12.44 1.20
CA THR A 5 0.59 12.27 1.63
C THR A 5 0.53 11.54 2.97
N PRO A 6 -0.38 11.95 3.87
CA PRO A 6 -0.51 11.31 5.16
C PRO A 6 -0.88 9.83 5.00
N ALA A 7 -0.34 9.01 5.90
CA ALA A 7 -0.65 7.60 5.98
C ALA A 7 -2.16 7.40 6.20
N ARG A 8 -2.76 6.49 5.44
CA ARG A 8 -4.12 6.01 5.68
C ARG A 8 -4.13 4.56 6.11
N THR A 9 -5.01 4.23 7.04
CA THR A 9 -5.14 2.89 7.59
C THR A 9 -6.27 2.15 6.91
N TYR A 10 -6.02 0.92 6.50
CA TYR A 10 -6.95 0.03 5.84
C TYR A 10 -7.10 -1.25 6.65
N HIS A 11 -8.33 -1.72 6.76
CA HIS A 11 -8.65 -3.03 7.32
C HIS A 11 -8.89 -4.03 6.20
N LEU A 12 -8.33 -5.22 6.38
CA LEU A 12 -8.46 -6.34 5.48
C LEU A 12 -9.47 -7.32 6.11
N PRO A 13 -10.61 -7.64 5.46
CA PRO A 13 -11.59 -8.61 5.94
C PRO A 13 -11.05 -10.01 6.23
N SER A 14 -9.90 -10.37 5.65
CA SER A 14 -9.15 -11.58 5.96
C SER A 14 -7.65 -11.29 5.91
N PRO A 15 -6.81 -12.02 6.67
CA PRO A 15 -5.36 -11.87 6.60
C PRO A 15 -4.85 -12.03 5.17
N VAL A 16 -4.00 -11.11 4.72
CA VAL A 16 -3.43 -11.10 3.37
C VAL A 16 -1.91 -11.27 3.42
N ASP A 17 -1.40 -12.19 2.60
CA ASP A 17 0.02 -12.24 2.27
C ASP A 17 0.37 -11.13 1.26
N LEU A 18 0.92 -10.04 1.77
CA LEU A 18 1.24 -8.86 0.98
C LEU A 18 2.41 -9.10 0.04
N GLN A 19 3.37 -9.93 0.45
CA GLN A 19 4.56 -10.23 -0.34
C GLN A 19 4.17 -11.05 -1.57
N THR A 20 3.38 -12.11 -1.35
CA THR A 20 2.88 -12.95 -2.43
C THR A 20 1.94 -12.16 -3.34
N ALA A 21 1.05 -11.32 -2.80
CA ALA A 21 0.16 -10.49 -3.61
C ALA A 21 0.93 -9.54 -4.54
N LEU A 22 1.87 -8.75 -3.98
CA LEU A 22 2.70 -7.82 -4.75
C LEU A 22 3.56 -8.56 -5.79
N GLY A 23 4.18 -9.68 -5.39
CA GLY A 23 4.98 -10.53 -6.28
C GLY A 23 4.16 -11.11 -7.43
N SER A 24 2.93 -11.57 -7.16
CA SER A 24 2.04 -12.12 -8.19
C SER A 24 1.60 -11.10 -9.24
N LEU A 25 1.53 -9.83 -8.86
CA LEU A 25 1.21 -8.70 -9.73
C LEU A 25 2.44 -8.14 -10.46
N GLY A 26 3.64 -8.65 -10.17
CA GLY A 26 4.89 -8.10 -10.69
C GLY A 26 5.18 -6.68 -10.19
N ILE A 27 4.65 -6.32 -9.01
CA ILE A 27 4.89 -5.01 -8.39
C ILE A 27 6.19 -5.06 -7.61
N ASP A 28 7.12 -4.20 -8.00
CA ASP A 28 8.41 -4.05 -7.33
C ASP A 28 8.22 -3.59 -5.89
N HIS A 29 8.86 -4.29 -4.97
CA HIS A 29 8.80 -3.98 -3.55
C HIS A 29 10.11 -4.32 -2.84
N LEU A 30 10.37 -3.63 -1.74
CA LEU A 30 11.53 -3.84 -0.88
C LEU A 30 11.05 -4.09 0.56
N ILE A 31 11.35 -5.27 1.09
CA ILE A 31 11.10 -5.59 2.49
C ILE A 31 12.14 -4.88 3.35
N VAL A 32 11.67 -4.05 4.28
CA VAL A 32 12.54 -3.29 5.19
C VAL A 32 12.67 -4.02 6.52
N GLU A 33 11.55 -4.53 7.03
CA GLU A 33 11.41 -5.26 8.29
C GLU A 33 10.11 -6.09 8.25
N PRO A 34 9.88 -7.04 9.18
CA PRO A 34 8.77 -8.00 9.10
C PRO A 34 7.35 -7.39 9.04
N MET A 35 7.20 -6.10 9.36
CA MET A 35 5.92 -5.38 9.33
C MET A 35 5.94 -4.17 8.39
N ARG A 36 6.96 -4.02 7.54
CA ARG A 36 7.08 -2.86 6.66
C ARG A 36 7.81 -3.18 5.37
N LEU A 37 7.23 -2.72 4.27
CA LEU A 37 7.85 -2.75 2.96
C LEU A 37 7.64 -1.41 2.23
N PHE A 38 8.53 -1.13 1.29
CA PHE A 38 8.33 -0.09 0.30
C PHE A 38 7.78 -0.69 -0.98
N VAL A 39 6.77 -0.06 -1.55
CA VAL A 39 6.22 -0.41 -2.85
C VAL A 39 6.69 0.62 -3.85
N ILE A 40 7.34 0.16 -4.92
CA ILE A 40 7.72 0.99 -6.06
C ILE A 40 6.61 0.81 -7.09
N PHE A 41 5.73 1.81 -7.17
CA PHE A 41 4.57 1.76 -8.05
C PHE A 41 4.62 2.92 -9.03
N ARG A 42 4.79 2.58 -10.31
CA ARG A 42 5.03 3.55 -11.41
C ARG A 42 6.28 4.39 -11.13
N SER A 43 6.11 5.65 -10.77
CA SER A 43 7.19 6.58 -10.44
C SER A 43 7.07 7.11 -9.00
N ALA A 44 6.41 6.34 -8.14
CA ALA A 44 6.18 6.66 -6.74
C ALA A 44 6.73 5.56 -5.82
N VAL A 45 7.14 5.97 -4.64
CA VAL A 45 7.52 5.10 -3.53
C VAL A 45 6.47 5.23 -2.43
N LEU A 46 5.83 4.12 -2.09
CA LEU A 46 4.85 4.05 -1.01
C LEU A 46 5.42 3.30 0.19
N ASP A 47 5.17 3.81 1.39
CA ASP A 47 5.45 3.14 2.66
C ASP A 47 4.22 2.36 3.09
N LEU A 48 4.32 1.03 3.05
CA LEU A 48 3.30 0.12 3.54
C LEU A 48 3.77 -0.47 4.87
N ARG A 49 3.03 -0.16 5.93
CA ARG A 49 3.27 -0.68 7.28
C ARG A 49 2.11 -1.51 7.76
N VAL A 50 2.36 -2.75 8.12
CA VAL A 50 1.41 -3.57 8.86
C VAL A 50 1.29 -3.02 10.27
N ARG A 51 0.06 -2.84 10.74
CA ARG A 51 -0.31 -2.41 12.08
C ARG A 51 -0.79 -3.57 12.94
N GLN A 52 -1.32 -4.61 12.31
CA GLN A 52 -1.76 -5.84 12.95
C GLN A 52 -1.51 -7.02 11.99
N GLY A 53 -0.90 -8.08 12.51
CA GLY A 53 -0.34 -9.18 11.73
C GLY A 53 1.12 -8.92 11.33
N ASP A 54 1.55 -9.52 10.23
CA ASP A 54 2.86 -9.32 9.60
C ASP A 54 2.71 -9.26 8.06
N LEU A 55 3.81 -9.21 7.32
CA LEU A 55 3.76 -9.12 5.86
C LEU A 55 3.17 -10.37 5.15
N GLU A 56 3.15 -11.53 5.80
CA GLU A 56 2.60 -12.78 5.26
C GLU A 56 1.13 -13.00 5.67
N ALA A 57 0.68 -12.33 6.73
CA ALA A 57 -0.69 -12.37 7.24
C ALA A 57 -1.13 -11.01 7.79
N ALA A 58 -1.26 -10.01 6.92
CA ALA A 58 -1.63 -8.65 7.31
C ALA A 58 -3.15 -8.53 7.52
N ASP A 59 -3.56 -7.97 8.66
CA ASP A 59 -4.97 -7.65 8.97
C ASP A 59 -5.26 -6.15 8.83
N VAL A 60 -4.31 -5.33 9.29
CA VAL A 60 -4.44 -3.87 9.29
C VAL A 60 -3.16 -3.28 8.75
N VAL A 61 -3.28 -2.36 7.81
CA VAL A 61 -2.14 -1.79 7.08
C VAL A 61 -2.28 -0.28 6.97
N ALA A 62 -1.17 0.43 7.12
CA ALA A 62 -1.07 1.86 6.91
C ALA A 62 -0.25 2.13 5.65
N LEU A 63 -0.78 2.96 4.75
CA LEU A 63 -0.18 3.26 3.46
C LEU A 63 0.01 4.77 3.28
N ALA A 64 1.25 5.18 3.05
CA ALA A 64 1.65 6.57 2.77
C ALA A 64 2.43 6.65 1.46
N VAL A 65 2.39 7.80 0.78
CA VAL A 65 3.29 8.09 -0.35
C VAL A 65 4.47 8.86 0.20
N LEU A 66 5.66 8.28 0.10
CA LEU A 66 6.91 8.91 0.54
C LEU A 66 7.47 9.83 -0.53
N ASP A 67 7.44 9.35 -1.77
CA ASP A 67 7.89 10.10 -2.92
C ASP A 67 6.95 9.80 -4.09
N GLY A 68 6.60 10.84 -4.83
CA GLY A 68 5.61 10.77 -5.90
C GLY A 68 6.16 11.38 -7.18
N PRO A 69 5.56 11.05 -8.34
CA PRO A 69 5.89 11.70 -9.59
C PRO A 69 5.72 13.23 -9.46
N PRO A 70 6.41 14.02 -10.31
CA PRO A 70 6.23 15.46 -10.33
C PRO A 70 4.73 15.82 -10.38
N ARG A 71 4.32 16.83 -9.58
CA ARG A 71 2.92 17.20 -9.27
C ARG A 71 1.97 17.34 -10.46
N SER A 72 2.49 17.42 -11.67
CA SER A 72 1.74 17.55 -12.92
C SER A 72 1.18 16.23 -13.47
N MET A 73 1.60 15.06 -12.96
CA MET A 73 1.21 13.75 -13.51
C MET A 73 0.12 13.02 -12.71
N GLU A 74 0.27 12.87 -11.39
CA GLU A 74 -0.67 12.13 -10.55
C GLU A 74 -0.55 12.59 -9.09
N THR A 75 -1.66 12.61 -8.33
CA THR A 75 -1.63 12.93 -6.89
C THR A 75 -1.34 11.67 -6.07
N GLY A 76 -0.73 11.82 -4.88
CA GLY A 76 -0.48 10.67 -4.00
C GLY A 76 -1.76 9.91 -3.62
N VAL A 77 -2.91 10.60 -3.58
CA VAL A 77 -4.22 9.98 -3.35
C VAL A 77 -4.63 9.08 -4.52
N ALA A 78 -4.42 9.51 -5.77
CA ALA A 78 -4.72 8.71 -6.95
C ALA A 78 -3.84 7.46 -7.04
N LEU A 79 -2.54 7.60 -6.79
CA LEU A 79 -1.58 6.49 -6.80
C LEU A 79 -1.94 5.43 -5.77
N ARG A 80 -2.25 5.86 -4.54
CA ARG A 80 -2.71 4.96 -3.48
C ARG A 80 -3.98 4.22 -3.90
N LYS A 81 -4.98 4.92 -4.46
CA LYS A 81 -6.23 4.32 -4.91
C LYS A 81 -5.98 3.26 -5.99
N GLN A 82 -5.15 3.57 -6.98
CA GLN A 82 -4.81 2.65 -8.06
C GLN A 82 -4.06 1.41 -7.57
N LEU A 83 -3.12 1.56 -6.62
CA LEU A 83 -2.43 0.42 -6.01
C LEU A 83 -3.43 -0.51 -5.32
N LEU A 84 -4.36 0.05 -4.53
CA LEU A 84 -5.39 -0.73 -3.84
C LEU A 84 -6.34 -1.42 -4.83
N GLU A 85 -6.73 -0.75 -5.92
CA GLU A 85 -7.55 -1.33 -6.97
C GLU A 85 -6.88 -2.51 -7.68
N GLN A 86 -5.54 -2.49 -7.82
CA GLN A 86 -4.78 -3.63 -8.37
C GLN A 86 -4.61 -4.76 -7.35
N LEU A 87 -4.42 -4.43 -6.07
CA LEU A 87 -4.26 -5.42 -5.00
C LEU A 87 -5.58 -6.16 -4.71
N ALA A 88 -6.71 -5.45 -4.66
CA ALA A 88 -8.01 -6.02 -4.29
C ALA A 88 -8.36 -7.36 -4.97
N PRO A 89 -8.24 -7.52 -6.31
CA PRO A 89 -8.51 -8.79 -6.97
C PRO A 89 -7.48 -9.88 -6.64
N SER A 90 -6.19 -9.52 -6.46
CA SER A 90 -5.14 -10.49 -6.10
C SER A 90 -5.25 -10.99 -4.67
N THR A 91 -5.74 -10.15 -3.77
CA THR A 91 -5.90 -10.46 -2.35
C THR A 91 -7.30 -11.01 -2.03
N GLY A 92 -8.21 -11.05 -3.03
CA GLY A 92 -9.62 -11.41 -2.83
C GLY A 92 -10.33 -10.56 -1.78
N THR A 93 -9.82 -9.34 -1.55
CA THR A 93 -10.08 -8.57 -0.33
C THR A 93 -10.38 -7.12 -0.69
N ASP A 94 -11.47 -6.57 -0.15
CA ASP A 94 -11.78 -5.14 -0.23
C ASP A 94 -11.07 -4.39 0.89
N TRP A 95 -10.27 -3.37 0.55
CA TRP A 95 -9.44 -2.65 1.50
C TRP A 95 -10.24 -1.50 2.11
N ILE A 96 -10.75 -1.71 3.32
CA ILE A 96 -11.68 -0.77 3.96
C ILE A 96 -10.90 0.36 4.61
N ASP A 97 -11.00 1.57 4.05
CA ASP A 97 -10.39 2.78 4.60
C ASP A 97 -11.01 3.12 5.96
N ASN A 98 -10.21 3.10 7.01
CA ASN A 98 -10.60 3.53 8.35
C ASN A 98 -10.14 4.98 8.59
N ALA A 99 -10.34 5.84 7.58
CA ALA A 99 -10.29 7.27 7.76
C ALA A 99 -11.38 7.63 8.79
N GLY A 100 -10.92 7.87 10.03
CA GLY A 100 -11.76 8.26 11.14
C GLY A 100 -12.77 9.31 10.71
N ARG A 101 -14.03 9.04 11.06
CA ARG A 101 -15.17 9.92 10.92
C ARG A 101 -14.92 11.30 11.51
#